data_AF-A0A6J4H5W2-F1
#
_entry.id   AF-A0A6J4H5W2-F1
#
_cell.length_a   1.000
_cell.length_b   1.000
_cell.length_c   1.000
_cell.angle_alpha   90.00
_cell.angle_beta   90.00
_cell.angle_gamma   90.00
#
_symmetry.space_group_name_H-M   'P 1'
#
loop_
_entity.id
_entity.type
_entity.pdbx_description
1 polymer ?
#
loop_
_entity_poly.entity_id
_entity_poly.type
_entity_poly.pdbx_seq_one_letter_code
_entity_poly.pdbx_strand_id
1 'polypeptide(L)'
;MEKNKADIMNHVLTKLRDVQNSQRALIEKTASIQIELFDLPDAELDTAVDVAVSAISQCASDLNEAIERYEMKVNVENQSRGAGAVAQ
;
A
#
# COMPACT_ATOMS: atom_id res chain seq x y z
N MET A 1 -23.88 15.20 7.46
CA MET A 1 -23.82 13.93 8.21
C MET A 1 -22.43 13.82 8.81
N GLU A 2 -22.31 13.76 10.14
CA GLU A 2 -21.05 13.36 10.75
C GLU A 2 -20.73 11.94 10.28
N LYS A 3 -19.53 11.73 9.73
CA LYS A 3 -19.07 10.38 9.41
C LYS A 3 -18.88 9.66 10.73
N ASN A 4 -19.56 8.53 10.93
CA ASN A 4 -19.28 7.72 12.11
C ASN A 4 -17.87 7.11 11.98
N LYS A 5 -17.31 6.68 13.11
CA LYS A 5 -15.94 6.14 13.20
C LYS A 5 -15.67 5.04 12.15
N ALA A 6 -16.59 4.11 11.95
CA ALA A 6 -16.44 3.02 10.98
C ALA A 6 -16.34 3.56 9.53
N ASP A 7 -17.15 4.56 9.17
CA ASP A 7 -17.11 5.15 7.82
C ASP A 7 -15.77 5.87 7.57
N ILE A 8 -15.21 6.54 8.59
CA ILE A 8 -13.87 7.15 8.51
C ILE A 8 -12.81 6.06 8.35
N MET A 9 -12.89 4.98 9.14
CA MET A 9 -11.92 3.90 9.10
C MET A 9 -11.89 3.18 7.75
N ASN A 10 -13.07 2.86 7.21
CA ASN A 10 -13.18 2.26 5.87
C ASN A 10 -12.63 3.20 4.78
N HIS A 11 -12.87 4.51 4.89
CA HIS A 11 -12.33 5.48 3.94
C HIS A 11 -10.79 5.58 3.97
N VAL A 12 -10.18 5.50 5.16
CA VAL A 12 -8.73 5.44 5.30
C VAL A 12 -8.18 4.15 4.69
N LEU A 13 -8.83 3.00 4.94
CA LEU A 13 -8.41 1.72 4.36
C LEU A 13 -8.47 1.74 2.82
N THR A 14 -9.49 2.36 2.22
CA THR A 14 -9.54 2.56 0.76
C THR A 14 -8.33 3.33 0.25
N LYS A 15 -8.01 4.48 0.87
CA LYS A 15 -6.85 5.29 0.46
C LYS A 15 -5.53 4.53 0.59
N LEU A 16 -5.39 3.74 1.65
CA LEU A 16 -4.21 2.91 1.85
C LEU A 16 -4.05 1.85 0.74
N ARG A 17 -5.15 1.20 0.33
CA ARG A 17 -5.16 0.26 -0.81
C ARG A 17 -4.82 0.95 -2.13
N ASP A 18 -5.27 2.18 -2.33
CA ASP A 18 -4.90 2.98 -3.52
C ASP A 18 -3.39 3.26 -3.56
N VAL A 19 -2.79 3.58 -2.41
CA VAL A 19 -1.33 3.75 -2.29
C VAL A 19 -0.60 2.42 -2.55
N GLN A 20 -1.08 1.30 -1.99
CA GLN A 20 -0.50 -0.03 -2.25
C GLN A 20 -0.51 -0.39 -3.74
N ASN A 21 -1.61 -0.11 -4.44
CA ASN A 21 -1.69 -0.32 -5.89
C ASN A 21 -0.70 0.56 -6.65
N SER A 22 -0.51 1.80 -6.21
CA SER A 22 0.46 2.73 -6.81
C SER A 22 1.90 2.29 -6.58
N GLN A 23 2.21 1.77 -5.39
CA GLN A 23 3.51 1.20 -5.03
C GLN A 23 3.86 0.01 -5.93
N ARG A 24 2.92 -0.92 -6.15
CA ARG A 24 3.13 -2.05 -7.07
C ARG A 24 3.47 -1.58 -8.49
N ALA A 25 2.72 -0.61 -9.02
CA ALA A 25 2.99 -0.06 -10.35
C ALA A 25 4.36 0.64 -10.43
N LEU A 26 4.80 1.28 -9.35
CA LEU A 26 6.10 1.94 -9.29
C LEU A 26 7.25 0.92 -9.26
N ILE A 27 7.12 -0.17 -8.50
CA ILE A 27 8.08 -1.28 -8.48
C ILE A 27 8.23 -1.87 -9.87
N GLU A 28 7.12 -2.23 -10.51
CA GLU A 28 7.12 -2.84 -11.86
C GLU A 28 7.83 -1.96 -12.89
N LYS A 29 7.51 -0.65 -12.91
CA LYS A 29 8.11 0.31 -13.84
C LYS A 29 9.60 0.49 -13.59
N THR A 30 10.02 0.57 -12.34
CA THR A 30 11.43 0.80 -12.00
C THR A 30 12.28 -0.44 -12.28
N ALA A 31 11.73 -1.64 -12.01
CA ALA A 31 12.35 -2.91 -12.39
C ALA A 31 12.46 -3.07 -13.92
N SER A 32 11.46 -2.61 -14.68
CA SER A 32 11.53 -2.61 -16.16
C SER A 32 12.69 -1.75 -16.68
N ILE A 33 12.93 -0.58 -16.08
CA ILE A 33 14.08 0.27 -16.43
C ILE A 33 15.38 -0.47 -16.15
N GLN A 34 15.50 -1.14 -15.00
CA GLN A 34 16.68 -1.94 -14.67
C GLN A 34 16.93 -3.05 -15.71
N ILE A 35 15.86 -3.65 -16.25
CA ILE A 35 15.97 -4.63 -17.33
C ILE A 35 16.52 -3.99 -18.62
N GLU A 36 16.02 -2.82 -18.99
CA GLU A 36 16.49 -2.09 -20.19
C GLU A 36 17.97 -1.67 -20.08
N LEU A 37 18.46 -1.40 -18.87
CA LEU A 37 19.88 -1.07 -18.63
C LEU A 37 20.84 -2.23 -18.87
N PHE A 38 20.37 -3.48 -18.92
CA PHE A 38 21.23 -4.60 -19.37
C PHE A 38 21.62 -4.46 -20.85
N ASP A 39 20.73 -3.90 -21.67
CA ASP A 39 20.96 -3.69 -23.11
C ASP A 39 21.67 -2.34 -23.39
N LEU A 40 21.52 -1.37 -22.48
CA LEU A 40 22.18 -0.06 -22.54
C LEU A 40 22.91 0.24 -21.22
N PRO A 41 24.13 -0.28 -21.04
CA PRO A 41 24.84 -0.15 -19.77
C PRO A 41 25.24 1.32 -19.50
N ASP A 42 24.64 1.87 -18.45
CA ASP A 42 24.98 3.15 -17.85
C ASP A 42 25.14 2.94 -16.34
N ALA A 43 26.38 2.96 -15.85
CA ALA A 43 26.69 2.61 -14.47
C ALA A 43 26.14 3.60 -13.44
N GLU A 44 26.03 4.89 -13.81
CA GLU A 44 25.47 5.90 -12.92
C GLU A 44 23.96 5.70 -12.79
N LEU A 45 23.29 5.48 -13.93
CA LEU A 45 21.85 5.25 -13.96
C LEU A 45 21.47 3.92 -13.31
N ASP A 46 22.24 2.84 -13.54
CA ASP A 46 22.02 1.53 -12.92
C ASP A 46 22.09 1.62 -11.38
N THR A 47 23.11 2.30 -10.86
CA THR A 47 23.24 2.54 -9.41
C THR A 47 22.04 3.34 -8.87
N ALA A 48 21.60 4.38 -9.59
CA ALA A 48 20.45 5.18 -9.17
C ALA A 48 19.13 4.38 -9.18
N VAL A 49 18.94 3.53 -10.18
CA VAL A 49 17.76 2.67 -10.33
C VAL A 49 17.74 1.57 -9.26
N ASP A 50 18.86 0.94 -8.94
CA ASP A 50 18.96 -0.08 -7.89
C ASP A 50 18.60 0.48 -6.50
N VAL A 51 19.11 1.68 -6.19
CA VAL A 51 18.76 2.41 -4.97
C VAL A 51 17.26 2.74 -4.94
N ALA A 52 16.69 3.18 -6.07
CA ALA A 52 15.28 3.49 -6.18
C ALA A 52 14.40 2.25 -5.97
N VAL A 53 14.66 1.14 -6.67
CA VAL A 53 13.91 -0.12 -6.53
C VAL A 53 13.94 -0.60 -5.08
N SER A 54 15.11 -0.57 -4.44
CA SER A 54 15.27 -0.97 -3.05
C SER A 54 14.44 -0.10 -2.10
N ALA A 55 14.50 1.23 -2.26
CA ALA A 55 13.74 2.16 -1.42
C ALA A 55 12.21 2.03 -1.62
N ILE A 56 11.76 1.89 -2.86
CA ILE A 56 10.35 1.69 -3.20
C ILE A 56 9.87 0.36 -2.61
N SER A 57 10.64 -0.72 -2.77
CA SER A 57 10.27 -2.04 -2.27
C SER A 57 10.19 -2.07 -0.74
N GLN A 58 11.12 -1.42 -0.04
CA GLN A 58 11.07 -1.28 1.41
C GLN A 58 9.84 -0.48 1.85
N CYS A 59 9.56 0.65 1.20
CA CYS A 59 8.39 1.46 1.49
C CYS A 59 7.09 0.67 1.28
N ALA A 60 6.99 -0.10 0.19
CA ALA A 60 5.85 -0.96 -0.08
C ALA A 60 5.68 -2.04 1.00
N SER A 61 6.78 -2.66 1.45
CA SER A 61 6.75 -3.65 2.53
C SER A 61 6.23 -3.06 3.84
N ASP A 62 6.79 -1.93 4.28
CA ASP A 62 6.41 -1.26 5.54
C ASP A 62 4.93 -0.85 5.51
N LEU A 63 4.47 -0.35 4.34
CA LEU A 63 3.09 0.07 4.18
C LEU A 63 2.13 -1.14 4.17
N ASN A 64 2.50 -2.25 3.53
CA ASN A 64 1.69 -3.46 3.51
C ASN A 64 1.44 -3.99 4.94
N GLU A 65 2.48 -4.02 5.76
CA GLU A 65 2.35 -4.44 7.16
C GLU A 65 1.42 -3.49 7.95
N ALA A 66 1.55 -2.17 7.73
CA ALA A 66 0.67 -1.19 8.36
C ALA A 66 -0.79 -1.35 7.90
N ILE A 67 -1.01 -1.68 6.61
CA ILE A 67 -2.33 -1.92 6.02
C ILE A 67 -2.98 -3.14 6.64
N GLU A 68 -2.28 -4.26 6.73
CA GLU A 68 -2.80 -5.49 7.34
C GLU A 68 -3.22 -5.26 8.80
N ARG A 69 -2.36 -4.57 9.57
CA ARG A 69 -2.66 -4.19 10.96
C ARG A 69 -3.88 -3.28 11.05
N TYR A 70 -4.07 -2.38 10.10
CA TYR A 70 -5.21 -1.47 10.06
C TYR A 70 -6.50 -2.18 9.64
N GLU A 71 -6.43 -3.07 8.65
CA GLU A 71 -7.54 -3.88 8.17
C GLU A 71 -8.13 -4.77 9.28
N MET A 72 -7.28 -5.36 10.12
CA MET A 72 -7.74 -6.08 11.32
C MET A 72 -8.57 -5.18 12.25
N LYS A 73 -8.15 -3.93 12.49
CA LYS A 73 -8.90 -2.97 13.33
C LYS A 73 -10.24 -2.60 12.70
N VAL A 74 -10.26 -2.38 11.39
CA VAL A 74 -11.48 -2.08 10.61
C VAL A 74 -12.46 -3.26 10.70
N ASN A 75 -11.98 -4.49 10.56
CA ASN A 75 -12.82 -5.68 10.66
C ASN A 75 -13.46 -5.83 12.05
N VAL A 76 -12.71 -5.60 13.13
CA VAL A 76 -13.25 -5.64 14.50
C VAL A 76 -14.33 -4.57 14.70
N GLU A 77 -14.09 -3.34 14.23
CA GLU A 77 -15.07 -2.24 14.32
C GLU A 77 -16.36 -2.57 13.54
N ASN A 78 -16.21 -3.06 12.31
CA ASN A 78 -17.35 -3.44 11.45
C ASN A 78 -18.16 -4.59 12.05
N GLN A 79 -17.52 -5.60 12.64
CA GLN A 79 -18.19 -6.72 13.33
C GLN A 79 -18.91 -6.26 14.60
N SER A 80 -18.29 -5.37 15.39
CA SER A 80 -18.90 -4.80 16.60
C SER A 80 -20.16 -4.01 16.27
N ARG A 81 -20.18 -3.30 15.14
CA ARG A 81 -21.38 -2.61 14.64
C ARG A 81 -22.47 -3.58 14.16
N GLY A 82 -22.07 -4.68 13.50
CA GLY A 82 -22.99 -5.72 13.03
C GLY A 82 -23.68 -6.45 14.18
N ALA A 83 -22.95 -6.78 15.26
CA ALA A 83 -23.50 -7.47 16.42
C ALA A 83 -24.48 -6.63 17.24
N GLY A 84 -24.30 -5.30 17.30
CA GLY A 84 -25.22 -4.39 17.98
C GLY A 84 -26.56 -4.19 17.26
N ALA A 85 -26.62 -4.42 15.94
CA ALA A 85 -27.83 -4.26 15.12
C ALA A 85 -28.77 -5.48 15.15
N VAL A 86 -28.31 -6.65 15.61
CA VAL A 86 -29.13 -7.88 15.69
C VAL A 86 -29.79 -8.07 17.06
N ALA A 87 -29.46 -7.22 18.03
CA ALA A 87 -29.93 -7.31 19.42
C ALA A 87 -31.05 -6.31 19.78
N GLN A 88 -31.68 -5.67 18.77
CA GLN A 88 -32.82 -4.76 18.94
C GLN A 88 -34.06 -5.26 18.21
#